data_AF-A0A4R6IPV5-F1
#
_entry.id   AF-A0A4R6IPV5-F1
#
_cell.length_a   1.000
_cell.length_b   1.000
_cell.length_c   1.000
_cell.angle_alpha   90.00
_cell.angle_beta   90.00
_cell.angle_gamma   90.00
#
_symmetry.space_group_name_H-M   'P 1'
#
loop_
_entity.id
_entity.type
_entity.pdbx_description
1 polymer ?
#
loop_
_entity_poly.entity_id
_entity_poly.type
_entity_poly.pdbx_seq_one_letter_code
_entity_poly.pdbx_strand_id
1 'polypeptide(L)'
;MIGNDLVDLRCALKESNWKRKGFLEKLFTPSEQAHILSAEDPFLHVWQYWTMKESAYKIYSRITKTRSFAPTRLACTYVSNGHGTVIMNSLIYFTKTEINGDYIHTIAAESSIQLEKIKIEIIQYCGEMPVYASKNPSCVSHHGQFLALVY
;
A
#
# COMPACT_ATOMS: atom_id res chain seq x y z
N MET A 1 -15.07 -3.83 -3.37
CA MET A 1 -14.40 -2.53 -3.66
C MET A 1 -12.91 -2.77 -3.88
N ILE A 2 -12.24 -1.90 -4.64
CA ILE A 2 -10.80 -2.00 -4.90
C ILE A 2 -10.07 -0.86 -4.16
N GLY A 3 -8.94 -1.19 -3.57
CA GLY A 3 -7.96 -0.22 -3.07
C GLY A 3 -6.61 -0.48 -3.70
N ASN A 4 -5.78 0.55 -3.80
CA ASN A 4 -4.38 0.41 -4.16
C ASN A 4 -3.56 1.46 -3.44
N ASP A 5 -2.24 1.28 -3.36
CA ASP A 5 -1.31 2.30 -2.91
C ASP A 5 0.05 2.08 -3.55
N LEU A 6 0.77 3.17 -3.83
CA LEU A 6 2.06 3.15 -4.51
C LEU A 6 3.06 4.03 -3.78
N VAL A 7 4.27 3.52 -3.60
CA VAL A 7 5.41 4.27 -3.06
C VAL A 7 6.57 4.19 -4.06
N ASP A 8 6.92 5.34 -4.66
CA ASP A 8 8.24 5.60 -5.26
C ASP A 8 9.34 5.47 -4.20
N LEU A 9 10.26 4.52 -4.38
CA LEU A 9 11.34 4.23 -3.43
C LEU A 9 12.40 5.33 -3.40
N ARG A 10 12.67 5.99 -4.52
CA ARG A 10 13.64 7.12 -4.57
C ARG A 10 13.06 8.34 -3.86
N CYS A 11 11.77 8.59 -4.01
CA CYS A 11 11.07 9.67 -3.30
C CYS A 11 11.04 9.37 -1.80
N ALA A 12 10.66 8.15 -1.42
CA ALA A 12 10.61 7.71 -0.02
C ALA A 12 11.97 7.82 0.69
N LEU A 13 13.07 7.49 0.01
CA LEU A 13 14.44 7.66 0.55
C LEU A 13 14.77 9.12 0.88
N LYS A 14 14.26 10.07 0.09
CA LYS A 14 14.54 11.51 0.26
C LYS A 14 13.62 12.16 1.29
N GLU A 15 12.35 11.80 1.28
CA GLU A 15 11.31 12.52 2.02
C GLU A 15 11.00 11.91 3.39
N SER A 16 11.38 10.66 3.63
CA SER A 16 11.02 9.95 4.86
C SER A 16 12.24 9.49 5.66
N ASN A 17 12.31 9.96 6.90
CA ASN A 17 13.19 9.38 7.91
C ASN A 17 12.41 8.32 8.71
N TRP A 18 12.19 7.15 8.13
CA TRP A 18 11.50 6.04 8.79
C TRP A 18 12.21 5.55 10.07
N LYS A 19 13.51 5.85 10.22
CA LYS A 19 14.33 5.51 11.40
C LYS A 19 14.15 6.49 12.55
N ARG A 20 13.38 7.58 12.39
CA ARG A 20 13.14 8.53 13.49
C ARG A 20 12.36 7.84 14.62
N LYS A 21 12.68 8.21 15.86
CA LYS A 21 11.99 7.71 17.05
C LYS A 21 10.47 7.90 16.93
N GLY A 22 9.69 6.86 17.25
CA GLY A 22 8.24 6.90 17.21
C GLY A 22 7.61 6.70 15.83
N PHE A 23 8.41 6.55 14.76
CA PHE A 23 7.85 6.31 13.41
C PHE A 23 7.19 4.94 13.35
N LEU A 24 7.92 3.90 13.76
CA LEU A 24 7.43 2.53 13.64
C LEU A 24 6.25 2.28 14.58
N GLU A 25 6.34 2.79 15.80
CA GLU A 25 5.33 2.66 16.85
C GLU A 25 4.01 3.35 16.48
N LYS A 26 4.09 4.43 15.69
CA LYS A 26 2.91 5.15 15.23
C LYS A 26 2.17 4.43 14.10
N LEU A 27 2.89 3.67 13.25
CA LEU A 27 2.35 3.17 11.98
C LEU A 27 2.16 1.65 11.94
N PHE A 28 2.96 0.90 12.69
CA PHE A 28 3.03 -0.56 12.60
C PHE A 28 2.68 -1.21 13.93
N THR A 29 2.04 -2.37 13.87
CA THR A 29 1.80 -3.25 15.01
C THR A 29 3.11 -3.81 15.55
N PRO A 30 3.19 -4.26 16.81
CA PRO A 30 4.41 -4.84 17.35
C PRO A 30 4.97 -6.01 16.53
N SER A 31 4.11 -6.83 15.94
CA SER A 31 4.50 -7.95 15.07
C SER A 31 5.18 -7.46 13.79
N GLU A 32 4.57 -6.46 13.12
CA GLU A 32 5.14 -5.84 11.91
C GLU A 32 6.46 -5.13 12.24
N GLN A 33 6.56 -4.44 13.38
CA GLN A 33 7.80 -3.80 13.82
C GLN A 33 8.93 -4.82 13.99
N ALA A 34 8.64 -5.95 14.65
CA ALA A 34 9.62 -7.02 14.83
C ALA A 34 10.11 -7.57 13.49
N HIS A 35 9.19 -7.76 12.52
CA HIS A 35 9.53 -8.21 11.17
C HIS A 35 10.35 -7.18 10.38
N ILE A 36 9.98 -5.90 10.44
CA ILE A 36 10.73 -4.82 9.81
C ILE A 36 12.16 -4.77 10.34
N LEU A 37 12.32 -4.86 11.67
CA LEU A 37 13.62 -4.70 12.32
C LEU A 37 14.54 -5.92 12.15
N SER A 38 14.00 -7.11 11.87
CA SER A 38 14.77 -8.33 11.64
C SER A 38 15.01 -8.66 10.17
N ALA A 39 14.39 -7.91 9.24
CA ALA A 39 14.53 -8.13 7.81
C ALA A 39 15.93 -7.76 7.30
N GLU A 40 16.35 -8.41 6.21
CA GLU A 40 17.58 -8.06 5.47
C GLU A 40 17.50 -6.64 4.89
N ASP A 41 16.33 -6.27 4.37
CA ASP A 41 16.01 -4.90 3.95
C ASP A 41 14.81 -4.33 4.73
N PRO A 42 15.06 -3.69 5.89
CA PRO A 42 14.02 -3.02 6.67
C PRO A 42 13.34 -1.88 5.92
N PHE A 43 14.06 -1.15 5.06
CA PHE A 43 13.50 -0.02 4.31
C PHE A 43 12.40 -0.53 3.37
N LEU A 44 12.65 -1.61 2.65
CA LEU A 44 11.67 -2.24 1.78
C LEU A 44 10.42 -2.68 2.56
N HIS A 45 10.61 -3.33 3.72
CA HIS A 45 9.51 -3.85 4.52
C HIS A 45 8.64 -2.74 5.14
N VAL A 46 9.24 -1.61 5.54
CA VAL A 46 8.47 -0.43 5.98
C VAL A 46 7.47 -0.03 4.90
N TRP A 47 7.93 0.12 3.66
CA TRP A 47 7.10 0.61 2.57
C TRP A 47 6.13 -0.45 2.04
N GLN A 48 6.51 -1.74 2.07
CA GLN A 48 5.62 -2.84 1.79
C GLN A 48 4.43 -2.88 2.76
N TYR A 49 4.69 -2.85 4.08
CA TYR A 49 3.60 -2.84 5.05
C TYR A 49 2.76 -1.56 4.96
N TRP A 50 3.40 -0.43 4.66
CA TRP A 50 2.69 0.83 4.45
C TRP A 50 1.71 0.77 3.27
N THR A 51 2.16 0.33 2.09
CA THR A 51 1.29 0.24 0.90
C THR A 51 0.18 -0.78 1.10
N MET A 52 0.43 -1.89 1.81
CA MET A 52 -0.60 -2.86 2.20
C MET A 52 -1.70 -2.21 3.05
N LYS A 53 -1.31 -1.48 4.11
CA LYS A 53 -2.26 -0.81 5.02
C LYS A 53 -3.09 0.23 4.28
N GLU A 54 -2.47 1.11 3.50
CA GLU A 54 -3.16 2.18 2.78
C GLU A 54 -4.11 1.62 1.70
N SER A 55 -3.72 0.54 1.03
CA SER A 55 -4.59 -0.15 0.07
C SER A 55 -5.86 -0.70 0.73
N ALA A 56 -5.72 -1.39 1.86
CA ALA A 56 -6.85 -1.92 2.63
C ALA A 56 -7.69 -0.79 3.25
N TYR A 57 -7.06 0.26 3.77
CA TYR A 57 -7.74 1.39 4.38
C TYR A 57 -8.58 2.20 3.39
N LYS A 58 -8.15 2.32 2.12
CA LYS A 58 -8.97 2.91 1.06
C LYS A 58 -10.27 2.15 0.85
N ILE A 59 -10.28 0.82 0.96
CA ILE A 59 -11.52 0.04 0.91
C ILE A 59 -12.36 0.30 2.16
N TYR A 60 -11.75 0.17 3.34
CA TYR A 60 -12.42 0.36 4.62
C TYR A 60 -13.12 1.72 4.74
N SER A 61 -12.42 2.80 4.38
CA SER A 61 -12.96 4.18 4.45
C SER A 61 -14.11 4.40 3.45
N ARG A 62 -14.10 3.74 2.30
CA ARG A 62 -15.20 3.79 1.31
C ARG A 62 -16.44 3.04 1.78
N ILE A 63 -16.27 1.89 2.44
CA ILE A 63 -17.35 1.09 3.04
C ILE A 63 -17.97 1.85 4.20
N THR A 64 -17.15 2.27 5.16
CA THR A 64 -17.62 2.84 6.44
C THR A 64 -17.95 4.33 6.36
N LYS A 65 -17.62 4.99 5.24
CA LYS A 65 -17.72 6.45 5.06
C LYS A 65 -17.01 7.26 6.15
N THR A 66 -16.11 6.63 6.90
CA THR A 66 -15.40 7.21 8.03
C THR A 66 -13.92 7.32 7.68
N ARG A 67 -13.32 8.46 8.02
CA ARG A 67 -11.88 8.67 7.92
C ARG A 67 -11.31 8.77 9.33
N SER A 68 -10.45 7.82 9.69
CA SER A 68 -9.73 7.79 10.96
C SER A 68 -8.28 7.42 10.73
N PHE A 69 -7.35 8.25 11.20
CA PHE A 69 -5.93 7.91 11.18
C PHE A 69 -5.64 6.89 12.29
N ALA A 70 -5.58 5.61 11.92
CA ALA A 70 -5.29 4.54 12.87
C ALA A 70 -4.56 3.35 12.21
N PRO A 71 -3.34 3.57 11.68
CA PRO A 71 -2.59 2.56 10.92
C PRO A 71 -2.23 1.31 11.74
N THR A 72 -2.11 1.42 13.08
CA THR A 72 -1.89 0.28 13.98
C THR A 72 -3.12 -0.60 14.19
N ARG A 73 -4.33 -0.16 13.76
CA ARG A 73 -5.54 -1.00 13.74
C ARG A 73 -5.61 -1.92 12.53
N LEU A 74 -4.78 -1.67 11.52
CA LEU A 74 -4.64 -2.52 10.35
C LEU A 74 -3.49 -3.48 10.64
N ALA A 75 -3.77 -4.77 10.74
CA ALA A 75 -2.75 -5.79 10.96
C ALA A 75 -2.47 -6.53 9.65
N CYS A 76 -1.23 -6.45 9.17
CA CYS A 76 -0.80 -7.11 7.95
C CYS A 76 -0.25 -8.50 8.24
N THR A 77 -0.61 -9.45 7.38
CA THR A 77 0.01 -10.76 7.30
C THR A 77 0.51 -10.93 5.88
N TYR A 78 1.83 -11.02 5.72
CA TYR A 78 2.43 -11.34 4.41
C TYR A 78 2.47 -12.86 4.21
N VAL A 79 2.24 -13.29 2.96
CA VAL A 79 2.28 -14.68 2.49
C VAL A 79 3.26 -14.73 1.30
N SER A 80 3.50 -15.90 0.72
CA SER A 80 4.38 -16.05 -0.44
C SER A 80 3.91 -15.28 -1.69
N ASN A 81 4.86 -14.96 -2.57
CA ASN A 81 4.62 -14.43 -3.93
C ASN A 81 3.83 -13.11 -3.94
N GLY A 82 4.17 -12.17 -3.06
CA GLY A 82 3.53 -10.85 -3.01
C GLY A 82 2.14 -10.84 -2.39
N HIS A 83 1.55 -12.00 -2.10
CA HIS A 83 0.21 -12.08 -1.52
C HIS A 83 0.24 -11.83 -0.02
N GLY A 84 -0.85 -11.28 0.50
CA GLY A 84 -1.01 -11.07 1.94
C GLY A 84 -2.44 -10.75 2.30
N THR A 85 -2.69 -10.53 3.57
CA THR A 85 -3.95 -10.03 4.08
C THR A 85 -3.74 -8.85 5.01
N VAL A 86 -4.75 -8.00 5.11
CA VAL A 86 -4.83 -6.93 6.10
C VAL A 86 -6.15 -7.06 6.83
N ILE A 87 -6.09 -7.09 8.16
CA ILE A 87 -7.26 -7.22 9.02
C ILE A 87 -7.53 -5.90 9.73
N MET A 88 -8.78 -5.43 9.71
CA MET A 88 -9.24 -4.28 10.48
C MET A 88 -10.68 -4.48 10.92
N ASN A 89 -10.95 -4.42 12.23
CA ASN A 89 -12.29 -4.61 12.82
C ASN A 89 -13.00 -5.89 12.32
N SER A 90 -12.29 -7.02 12.33
CA SER A 90 -12.78 -8.32 11.83
C SER A 90 -13.09 -8.38 10.33
N LEU A 91 -12.86 -7.30 9.57
CA LEU A 91 -12.87 -7.32 8.11
C LEU A 91 -11.50 -7.74 7.61
N ILE A 92 -11.49 -8.61 6.60
CA ILE A 92 -10.29 -9.13 5.97
C ILE A 92 -10.22 -8.59 4.55
N TYR A 93 -9.07 -8.01 4.21
CA TYR A 93 -8.75 -7.55 2.86
C TYR A 93 -7.59 -8.39 2.32
N PHE A 94 -7.75 -8.94 1.14
CA PHE A 94 -6.69 -9.64 0.42
C PHE A 94 -5.84 -8.62 -0.32
N THR A 95 -4.53 -8.82 -0.30
CA THR A 95 -3.56 -7.90 -0.91
C THR A 95 -2.60 -8.64 -1.82
N LYS A 96 -2.14 -7.96 -2.87
CA LYS A 96 -1.07 -8.40 -3.77
C LYS A 96 -0.11 -7.24 -3.97
N THR A 97 1.15 -7.48 -3.67
CA THR A 97 2.20 -6.46 -3.69
C THR A 97 3.22 -6.80 -4.76
N GLU A 98 3.48 -5.83 -5.63
CA GLU A 98 4.59 -5.82 -6.56
C GLU A 98 5.71 -4.95 -5.99
N ILE A 99 6.92 -5.49 -6.01
CA ILE A 99 8.13 -4.81 -5.55
C ILE A 99 9.17 -4.89 -6.65
N ASN A 100 9.73 -3.75 -7.03
CA ASN A 100 10.89 -3.67 -7.91
C ASN A 100 11.86 -2.57 -7.42
N GLY A 101 12.91 -2.30 -8.18
CA GLY A 101 13.95 -1.33 -7.79
C GLY A 101 13.51 0.13 -7.76
N ASP A 102 12.33 0.46 -8.30
CA ASP A 102 11.87 1.84 -8.41
C ASP A 102 10.64 2.15 -7.55
N TYR A 103 9.72 1.19 -7.38
CA TYR A 103 8.52 1.37 -6.57
C TYR A 103 8.07 0.10 -5.83
N ILE A 104 7.20 0.32 -4.85
CA ILE A 104 6.33 -0.70 -4.27
C ILE A 104 4.88 -0.33 -4.58
N HIS A 105 4.12 -1.28 -5.10
CA HIS A 105 2.70 -1.11 -5.38
C HIS A 105 1.90 -2.25 -4.76
N THR A 106 0.87 -1.92 -4.01
CA THR A 106 -0.07 -2.91 -3.48
C THR A 106 -1.47 -2.65 -4.03
N ILE A 107 -2.16 -3.72 -4.38
CA ILE A 107 -3.62 -3.73 -4.58
C ILE A 107 -4.29 -4.49 -3.45
N ALA A 108 -5.54 -4.11 -3.15
CA ALA A 108 -6.38 -4.77 -2.17
C ALA A 108 -7.79 -5.03 -2.72
N ALA A 109 -8.41 -6.11 -2.25
CA ALA A 109 -9.79 -6.49 -2.54
C ALA A 109 -10.42 -7.25 -1.36
N GLU A 110 -11.75 -7.37 -1.34
CA GLU A 110 -12.49 -8.12 -0.31
C GLU A 110 -12.47 -9.65 -0.54
N SER A 111 -12.01 -10.10 -1.73
CA SER A 111 -11.79 -11.52 -2.02
C SER A 111 -10.57 -11.72 -2.91
N SER A 112 -9.90 -12.87 -2.77
CA SER A 112 -8.77 -13.26 -3.62
C SER A 112 -9.16 -13.39 -5.10
N ILE A 113 -10.38 -13.86 -5.39
CA ILE A 113 -10.88 -13.98 -6.77
C ILE A 113 -11.01 -12.60 -7.43
N GLN A 114 -11.46 -11.59 -6.69
CA GLN A 114 -11.51 -10.22 -7.20
C GLN A 114 -10.10 -9.67 -7.43
N LEU A 115 -9.17 -9.94 -6.52
CA LEU A 115 -7.80 -9.47 -6.57
C LEU A 115 -7.11 -9.85 -7.91
N GLU A 116 -7.32 -11.10 -8.36
CA GLU A 116 -6.74 -11.60 -9.62
C GLU A 116 -7.38 -11.01 -10.89
N LYS A 117 -8.54 -10.35 -10.78
CA LYS A 117 -9.23 -9.71 -11.90
C LYS A 117 -8.88 -8.23 -12.06
N ILE A 118 -8.20 -7.65 -11.07
CA ILE A 118 -7.84 -6.23 -11.09
C ILE A 118 -6.84 -5.99 -12.21
N LYS A 119 -7.14 -5.02 -13.07
CA LYS A 119 -6.17 -4.55 -14.07
C LYS A 119 -5.39 -3.37 -13.49
N ILE A 120 -4.08 -3.37 -13.70
CA ILE A 120 -3.16 -2.36 -13.17
C ILE A 120 -2.50 -1.66 -14.35
N GLU A 121 -2.43 -0.34 -14.28
CA GLU A 121 -1.63 0.50 -15.16
C GLU A 121 -0.75 1.40 -14.31
N ILE A 122 0.58 1.16 -14.35
CA ILE A 122 1.58 2.01 -13.70
C ILE A 122 2.17 2.93 -14.75
N ILE A 123 2.10 4.24 -14.49
CA ILE A 123 2.61 5.29 -15.37
C ILE A 123 3.75 5.99 -14.65
N GLN A 124 4.96 5.89 -15.20
CA GLN A 124 6.08 6.73 -14.82
C GLN A 124 6.06 8.00 -15.67
N TYR A 125 6.28 9.17 -15.05
CA TYR A 125 6.31 10.44 -15.77
C TYR A 125 7.34 11.39 -15.16
N CYS A 126 7.73 12.41 -15.89
CA CYS A 126 8.62 13.47 -15.41
C CYS A 126 7.95 14.82 -15.66
N GLY A 127 7.87 15.67 -14.63
CA GLY A 127 7.22 16.97 -14.71
C GLY A 127 5.73 16.90 -14.41
N GLU A 128 4.90 17.28 -15.37
CA GLU A 128 3.45 17.44 -15.16
C GLU A 128 2.72 16.11 -14.99
N MET A 129 1.72 16.10 -14.10
CA MET A 129 0.86 14.94 -13.83
C MET A 129 0.12 14.51 -15.11
N PRO A 130 0.17 13.22 -15.50
CA PRO A 130 -0.57 12.73 -16.65
C PRO A 130 -2.09 12.92 -16.47
N VAL A 131 -2.78 13.31 -17.53
CA VAL A 131 -4.25 13.36 -17.52
C VAL A 131 -4.80 11.93 -17.57
N TYR A 132 -5.40 11.46 -16.47
CA TYR A 132 -5.94 10.10 -16.36
C TYR A 132 -7.45 10.04 -16.12
N ALA A 133 -8.13 11.18 -15.92
CA ALA A 133 -9.56 11.20 -15.59
C ALA A 133 -10.43 10.50 -16.64
N SER A 134 -10.12 10.70 -17.93
CA SER A 134 -10.83 10.06 -19.06
C SER A 134 -10.66 8.54 -19.11
N LYS A 135 -9.66 7.98 -18.40
CA LYS A 135 -9.46 6.52 -18.31
C LYS A 135 -10.44 5.84 -17.35
N ASN A 136 -11.12 6.60 -16.49
CA ASN A 136 -12.10 6.11 -15.50
C ASN A 136 -11.58 4.97 -14.57
N PRO A 137 -10.46 5.17 -13.87
CA PRO A 137 -9.94 4.18 -12.92
C PRO A 137 -10.86 3.98 -11.71
N SER A 138 -10.97 2.73 -11.25
CA SER A 138 -11.68 2.34 -10.01
C SER A 138 -10.96 2.83 -8.74
N CYS A 139 -9.63 2.93 -8.78
CA CYS A 139 -8.82 3.53 -7.72
C CYS A 139 -7.52 4.12 -8.29
N VAL A 140 -7.02 5.18 -7.66
CA VAL A 140 -5.82 5.92 -8.10
C VAL A 140 -4.89 6.09 -6.91
N SER A 141 -3.59 5.90 -7.15
CA SER A 141 -2.53 6.19 -6.20
C SER A 141 -1.36 6.86 -6.90
N HIS A 142 -0.68 7.76 -6.20
CA HIS A 142 0.43 8.52 -6.77
C HIS A 142 1.48 8.80 -5.68
N HIS A 143 2.75 8.61 -6.02
CA HIS A 143 3.88 9.04 -5.20
C HIS A 143 5.09 9.30 -6.08
N GLY A 144 5.81 10.40 -5.82
CA GLY A 144 6.98 10.79 -6.60
C GLY A 144 6.68 10.91 -8.09
N GLN A 145 7.34 10.08 -8.90
CA GLN A 145 7.22 10.10 -10.36
C GLN A 145 6.29 9.01 -10.93
N PHE A 146 5.48 8.38 -10.06
CA PHE A 146 4.67 7.21 -10.40
C PHE A 146 3.19 7.41 -10.08
N LEU A 147 2.35 7.02 -11.02
CA LEU A 147 0.90 7.02 -10.92
C LEU A 147 0.37 5.60 -11.19
N ALA A 148 -0.38 5.04 -10.24
CA ALA A 148 -1.03 3.74 -10.34
C ALA A 148 -2.53 3.91 -10.54
N LEU A 149 -3.02 3.41 -11.68
CA LEU A 149 -4.44 3.32 -12.01
C LEU A 149 -4.86 1.86 -11.92
N VAL A 150 -5.96 1.59 -11.23
CA VAL A 150 -6.52 0.23 -11.15
C VAL A 150 -7.98 0.20 -11.56
N TYR A 151 -8.38 -0.88 -12.23
CA TYR A 151 -9.70 -1.07 -12.83
C TYR A 151 -10.37 -2.33 -12.30
#